data_AF-A0A117QAI3-F1
#
_entry.id   AF-A0A117QAI3-F1
#
_cell.length_a   1.000
_cell.length_b   1.000
_cell.length_c   1.000
_cell.angle_alpha   90.00
_cell.angle_beta   90.00
_cell.angle_gamma   90.00
#
_symmetry.space_group_name_H-M   'P 1'
#
loop_
_entity.id
_entity.type
_entity.pdbx_description
1 polymer ?
#
loop_
_entity_poly.entity_id
_entity_poly.type
_entity_poly.pdbx_seq_one_letter_code
_entity_poly.pdbx_strand_id
1 'polypeptide(L)' 'MFRTHIKLERSAEEERAKLAGLAGDEYDAQWRRWREASKEVQAAVTAHAEASGASRYELEQAVKKAVRHAQEDPAVE' A
#
# COMPACT_ATOMS: atom_id res chain seq x y z
N MET A 1 -3.45 -4.49 -13.87
CA MET A 1 -2.88 -3.32 -13.17
C MET A 1 -3.48 -3.15 -11.78
N PHE A 2 -4.80 -2.95 -11.64
CA PHE A 2 -5.42 -2.68 -10.33
C PHE A 2 -5.17 -3.73 -9.22
N ARG A 3 -5.29 -5.03 -9.51
CA ARG A 3 -4.97 -6.11 -8.55
C ARG A 3 -3.51 -6.09 -8.08
N THR A 4 -2.58 -5.65 -8.93
CA THR A 4 -1.16 -5.51 -8.56
C THR A 4 -0.98 -4.39 -7.55
N HIS A 5 -1.67 -3.27 -7.74
CA HIS A 5 -1.64 -2.12 -6.82
C HIS A 5 -2.15 -2.49 -5.43
N ILE A 6 -3.22 -3.29 -5.35
CA ILE A 6 -3.75 -3.82 -4.08
C ILE A 6 -2.70 -4.70 -3.36
N LYS A 7 -1.95 -5.54 -4.09
CA LYS A 7 -0.89 -6.37 -3.49
C LYS A 7 0.28 -5.53 -2.98
N LEU A 8 0.68 -4.51 -3.74
CA LEU A 8 1.75 -3.59 -3.33
C LEU A 8 1.34 -2.79 -2.09
N GLU A 9 0.12 -2.23 -2.07
CA GLU A 9 -0.40 -1.47 -0.92
C GLU A 9 -0.53 -2.37 0.31
N ARG A 10 -0.99 -3.62 0.15
CA ARG A 10 -1.00 -4.59 1.26
C ARG A 10 0.39 -4.85 1.81
N SER A 11 1.38 -5.05 0.94
CA SER A 11 2.77 -5.29 1.35
C SER A 11 3.33 -4.06 2.09
N ALA A 12 3.02 -2.85 1.63
CA ALA A 12 3.39 -1.62 2.32
C ALA A 12 2.74 -1.53 3.71
N GLU A 13 1.45 -1.83 3.84
CA GLU A 13 0.78 -1.84 5.15
C GLU A 13 1.33 -2.94 6.09
N GLU A 14 1.75 -4.09 5.57
CA GLU A 14 2.43 -5.13 6.35
C GLU A 14 3.79 -4.63 6.89
N GLU A 15 4.59 -3.94 6.07
CA GLU A 15 5.83 -3.31 6.54
C GLU A 15 5.57 -2.16 7.54
N ARG A 16 4.45 -1.45 7.40
CA ARG A 16 4.01 -0.42 8.36
C ARG A 16 3.63 -1.05 9.70
N ALA A 17 2.91 -2.16 9.67
CA ALA A 17 2.48 -2.87 10.88
C ALA A 17 3.66 -3.37 11.70
N LYS A 18 4.75 -3.81 11.04
CA LYS A 18 6.00 -4.24 11.70
C LYS A 18 6.71 -3.13 12.49
N LEU A 19 6.38 -1.84 12.26
CA LEU A 19 6.93 -0.75 13.06
C LEU A 19 6.45 -0.76 14.51
N ALA A 20 5.29 -1.38 14.78
CA ALA A 20 4.71 -1.40 16.11
C ALA A 20 5.67 -2.10 17.10
N GLY A 21 6.04 -1.37 18.16
CA GLY A 21 6.92 -1.88 19.22
C GLY A 21 8.41 -1.81 18.91
N LEU A 22 8.83 -1.34 17.73
CA LEU A 22 10.25 -1.11 17.42
C LEU A 22 10.74 0.25 17.93
N ALA A 23 12.03 0.33 18.24
CA ALA A 23 12.71 1.57 18.62
C ALA A 23 14.15 1.61 18.06
N GLY A 24 14.76 2.80 18.05
CA GLY A 24 16.15 2.99 17.63
C GLY A 24 16.42 2.50 16.20
N ASP A 25 17.59 1.87 16.02
CA ASP A 25 18.07 1.44 14.69
C ASP A 25 17.14 0.41 14.02
N GLU A 26 16.46 -0.43 14.79
CA GLU A 26 15.50 -1.41 14.27
C GLU A 26 14.26 -0.73 13.69
N TYR A 27 13.76 0.31 14.38
CA TYR A 27 12.69 1.15 13.87
C TYR A 27 13.11 1.85 12.58
N ASP A 28 14.31 2.44 12.54
CA ASP A 28 14.80 3.15 11.37
C ASP A 28 14.97 2.22 10.15
N ALA A 29 15.49 1.02 10.38
CA ALA A 29 15.62 0.01 9.34
C ALA A 29 14.25 -0.43 8.80
N GLN A 30 13.29 -0.69 9.68
CA GLN A 30 11.93 -1.06 9.29
C GLN A 30 11.19 0.10 8.60
N TRP A 31 11.42 1.34 9.04
CA TRP A 31 10.83 2.53 8.45
C TRP A 31 11.32 2.74 7.01
N ARG A 32 12.60 2.49 6.73
CA ARG A 32 13.14 2.53 5.36
C ARG A 32 12.46 1.50 4.46
N ARG A 33 12.24 0.27 4.95
CA ARG A 33 11.52 -0.78 4.19
C ARG A 33 10.10 -0.37 3.86
N TRP A 34 9.35 0.10 4.85
CA TRP A 34 8.01 0.64 4.65
C TRP A 34 8.00 1.80 3.64
N ARG A 35 8.98 2.71 3.73
CA ARG A 35 9.09 3.86 2.83
C ARG A 35 9.36 3.43 1.39
N GLU A 36 10.25 2.46 1.15
CA GLU A 36 10.49 1.95 -0.20
C GLU A 36 9.24 1.26 -0.77
N ALA A 37 8.57 0.40 0.01
CA ALA A 37 7.31 -0.22 -0.42
C ALA A 37 6.23 0.83 -0.76
N SER A 38 6.12 1.88 0.05
CA SER A 38 5.18 2.99 -0.21
C SER A 38 5.52 3.76 -1.49
N LYS A 39 6.80 3.95 -1.80
CA LYS A 39 7.22 4.58 -3.07
C LYS A 39 6.83 3.72 -4.27
N GLU A 40 6.98 2.40 -4.17
CA GLU A 40 6.59 1.48 -5.24
C GLU A 40 5.08 1.55 -5.54
N VAL A 41 4.24 1.62 -4.50
CA VAL A 41 2.79 1.83 -4.68
C VAL A 41 2.53 3.14 -5.42
N GLN A 42 3.12 4.25 -4.97
CA GLN A 42 2.91 5.57 -5.57
C GLN A 42 3.35 5.62 -7.03
N ALA A 43 4.49 5.00 -7.35
CA ALA A 43 4.98 4.87 -8.72
C ALA A 43 4.00 4.06 -9.60
N ALA A 44 3.52 2.91 -9.10
CA ALA A 44 2.59 2.05 -9.84
C ALA A 44 1.23 2.71 -10.08
N VAL A 45 0.70 3.43 -9.08
CA VAL A 45 -0.56 4.20 -9.21
C VAL A 45 -0.38 5.36 -10.18
N THR A 46 0.75 6.07 -10.13
CA THR A 46 1.05 7.18 -11.04
C THR A 46 1.14 6.69 -12.49
N ALA A 47 1.91 5.64 -12.74
CA ALA A 47 2.04 5.05 -14.08
C ALA A 47 0.69 4.56 -14.65
N HIS A 48 -0.15 3.96 -13.81
CA HIS A 48 -1.49 3.55 -14.24
C HIS A 48 -2.38 4.75 -14.56
N ALA A 49 -2.40 5.78 -13.71
CA ALA A 49 -3.18 6.98 -13.93
C ALA A 49 -2.79 7.69 -15.24
N GLU A 50 -1.50 7.82 -15.51
CA GLU A 50 -0.97 8.37 -16.77
C GLU A 50 -1.39 7.52 -17.98
N ALA A 51 -1.24 6.20 -17.90
CA ALA A 51 -1.58 5.30 -19.00
C ALA A 51 -3.08 5.23 -19.30
N SER A 52 -3.94 5.41 -18.29
CA SER A 52 -5.39 5.32 -18.46
C SER A 52 -6.09 6.68 -18.55
N GLY A 53 -5.36 7.79 -18.41
CA GLY A 53 -5.94 9.13 -18.29
C GLY A 53 -6.85 9.30 -17.07
N ALA A 54 -6.70 8.45 -16.04
CA ALA A 54 -7.54 8.48 -14.85
C ALA A 54 -6.97 9.42 -13.79
N SER A 55 -7.80 9.84 -12.84
CA SER A 55 -7.33 10.57 -11.66
C SER A 55 -6.46 9.67 -10.79
N ARG A 56 -5.17 10.04 -10.63
CA ARG A 56 -4.25 9.38 -9.69
C ARG A 56 -4.83 9.29 -8.28
N TYR A 57 -5.47 10.36 -7.82
CA TYR A 57 -6.08 10.42 -6.50
C TYR A 57 -7.22 9.41 -6.34
N GLU A 58 -8.15 9.34 -7.30
CA GLU A 58 -9.27 8.39 -7.22
C GLU A 58 -8.78 6.95 -7.28
N LEU A 59 -7.77 6.68 -8.11
CA LEU A 59 -7.14 5.37 -8.21
C LEU A 59 -6.46 4.97 -6.89
N GLU A 60 -5.73 5.87 -6.25
CA GLU A 60 -5.11 5.64 -4.93
C GLU A 60 -6.17 5.33 -3.86
N GLN A 61 -7.23 6.12 -3.81
CA GLN A 61 -8.33 5.91 -2.86
C GLN A 61 -9.03 4.57 -3.09
N ALA A 62 -9.24 4.17 -4.34
CA ALA A 62 -9.81 2.88 -4.69
C ALA A 62 -8.91 1.71 -4.24
N VAL A 63 -7.59 1.83 -4.41
CA VAL A 63 -6.62 0.83 -3.93
C VAL A 63 -6.67 0.72 -2.41
N LYS A 64 -6.59 1.84 -1.68
CA LYS A 64 -6.67 1.86 -0.21
C LYS A 64 -7.96 1.26 0.32
N LYS A 65 -9.10 1.61 -0.29
CA LYS A 65 -10.40 1.04 0.05
C LYS A 65 -10.43 -0.47 -0.17
N ALA A 66 -9.90 -0.94 -1.30
CA ALA A 66 -9.84 -2.36 -1.61
C ALA A 66 -8.92 -3.15 -0.65
N VAL A 67 -7.79 -2.57 -0.21
CA VAL A 67 -6.97 -3.21 0.84
C VAL A 67 -7.73 -3.31 2.14
N ARG A 68 -8.40 -2.24 2.58
CA ARG A 68 -9.17 -2.23 3.84
C ARG A 68 -10.28 -3.29 3.81
N HIS A 69 -11.09 -3.33 2.75
CA HIS A 69 -12.16 -4.32 2.63
C HIS A 69 -11.66 -5.76 2.42
N ALA A 70 -10.52 -5.96 1.77
CA ALA A 70 -9.92 -7.29 1.65
C ALA A 70 -9.26 -7.78 2.96
N GLN A 71 -9.02 -6.89 3.93
CA GLN A 71 -8.62 -7.24 5.30
C GLN A 71 -9.83 -7.42 6.23
N GLU A 72 -10.95 -6.74 5.94
CA GLU A 72 -12.24 -6.90 6.64
C GLU A 72 -13.03 -8.14 6.22
N ASP A 73 -12.59 -8.90 5.21
CA ASP A 73 -13.26 -10.14 4.76
C ASP A 73 -12.50 -11.41 5.21
N PRO A 74 -12.67 -11.85 6.47
CA PRO A 74 -12.45 -13.22 6.88
C PRO A 74 -13.79 -13.96 6.99
N ALA A 75 -14.59 -14.00 5.92
CA ALA A 75 -15.85 -14.77 5.82
C ALA A 75 -16.93 -14.50 6.90
N VAL A 76 -18.00 -13.81 6.48
CA VAL A 76 -19.39 -13.90 7.02
C VAL A 76 -19.63 -13.39 8.44
N GLU A 77 -20.46 -12.35 8.56
CA GLU A 77 -21.87 -12.54 8.90
C GLU A 77 -22.79 -11.79 7.92
#